data_AF-F0SK71-F1
#
_entry.id   AF-F0SK71-F1
#
_cell.length_a   1.000
_cell.length_b   1.000
_cell.length_c   1.000
_cell.angle_alpha   90.00
_cell.angle_beta   90.00
_cell.angle_gamma   90.00
#
_symmetry.space_group_name_H-M   'P 1'
#
loop_
_entity.id
_entity.type
_entity.pdbx_description
1 polymer ?
#
loop_
_entity_poly.entity_id
_entity_poly.type
_entity_poly.pdbx_seq_one_letter_code
_entity_poly.pdbx_strand_id
1 'polypeptide(L)'
;MGQSEPIEKIQARTLELVDSHGRVSIVLSAADKYPRISLINPDDGHERVVIGLSDKGANISLIDKDGATLVGAGIDEVSGGITIVDKHKKTLTTICSSERTSDVVQTYSVD
;
A
#
# COMPACT_ATOMS: atom_id res chain seq x y z
N MET A 1 -8.94 -31.17 25.06
CA MET A 1 -8.26 -30.22 24.17
C MET A 1 -8.27 -28.88 24.89
N GLY A 2 -7.12 -28.38 25.33
CA GLY A 2 -7.04 -27.09 26.02
C GLY A 2 -7.15 -25.96 25.01
N GLN A 3 -8.01 -24.98 25.25
CA GLN A 3 -7.96 -23.73 24.51
C GLN A 3 -6.63 -23.06 24.83
N SER A 4 -5.87 -22.68 23.80
CA SER A 4 -4.71 -21.83 23.99
C SER A 4 -5.20 -20.42 24.30
N GLU A 5 -4.70 -19.83 25.38
CA GLU A 5 -4.91 -18.41 25.66
C GLU A 5 -4.40 -17.56 24.48
N PRO A 6 -5.10 -16.47 24.12
CA PRO A 6 -4.67 -15.59 23.04
C PRO A 6 -3.33 -14.92 23.36
N ILE A 7 -2.50 -14.70 22.34
CA ILE A 7 -1.33 -13.85 22.46
C ILE A 7 -1.80 -12.39 22.45
N GLU A 8 -1.69 -11.72 23.58
CA GLU A 8 -2.11 -10.33 23.76
C GLU A 8 -1.20 -9.32 23.03
N LYS A 9 0.12 -9.60 22.94
CA LYS A 9 1.09 -8.68 22.36
C LYS A 9 2.30 -9.39 21.77
N ILE A 10 2.68 -8.98 20.56
CA ILE A 10 3.94 -9.33 19.91
C ILE A 10 4.72 -8.05 19.66
N GLN A 11 6.01 -8.03 20.04
CA GLN A 11 6.93 -6.94 19.72
C GLN A 11 8.01 -7.46 18.78
N ALA A 12 8.06 -6.89 17.57
CA ALA A 12 9.06 -7.22 16.57
C ALA A 12 9.35 -5.97 15.73
N ARG A 13 10.58 -5.86 15.20
CA ARG A 13 10.90 -4.84 14.19
C ARG A 13 10.26 -5.18 12.85
N THR A 14 10.19 -6.48 12.55
CA THR A 14 9.51 -7.03 11.38
C THR A 14 8.75 -8.27 11.81
N LEU A 15 7.49 -8.39 11.41
CA LEU A 15 6.69 -9.61 11.53
C LEU A 15 6.33 -10.10 10.13
N GLU A 16 6.70 -11.35 9.84
CA GLU A 16 6.35 -12.02 8.59
C GLU A 16 5.30 -13.09 8.86
N LEU A 17 4.20 -13.05 8.12
CA LEU A 17 3.22 -14.12 8.11
C LEU A 17 3.47 -14.97 6.87
N VAL A 18 3.71 -16.26 7.11
CA VAL A 18 3.97 -17.24 6.06
C VAL A 18 2.73 -18.09 5.77
N ASP A 19 2.61 -18.55 4.53
CA ASP A 19 1.60 -19.52 4.13
C ASP A 19 1.95 -20.95 4.62
N SER A 20 1.11 -21.94 4.29
CA SER A 20 1.33 -23.35 4.67
C SER A 20 2.60 -23.98 4.09
N HIS A 21 3.23 -23.32 3.10
CA HIS A 21 4.46 -23.76 2.46
C HIS A 21 5.69 -22.98 2.99
N GLY A 22 5.51 -22.11 3.99
CA GLY A 22 6.58 -21.30 4.56
C GLY A 22 6.94 -20.06 3.74
N ARG A 23 6.12 -19.68 2.76
CA ARG A 23 6.38 -18.50 1.90
C ARG A 23 5.74 -17.27 2.51
N VAL A 24 6.45 -16.15 2.50
CA VAL A 24 5.95 -14.88 3.07
C VAL A 24 4.76 -14.37 2.25
N SER A 25 3.68 -14.03 2.96
CA SER A 25 2.44 -13.49 2.39
C SER A 25 2.11 -12.09 2.91
N ILE A 26 2.52 -11.78 4.15
CA ILE A 26 2.35 -10.47 4.77
C ILE A 26 3.64 -10.09 5.49
N VAL A 27 4.06 -8.85 5.31
CA VAL A 27 5.14 -8.22 6.09
C VAL A 27 4.59 -7.01 6.82
N LEU A 28 4.77 -6.97 8.14
CA LEU A 28 4.60 -5.77 8.96
C LEU A 28 6.00 -5.31 9.38
N SER A 29 6.44 -4.14 8.91
CA SER A 29 7.77 -3.61 9.19
C SER A 29 7.69 -2.27 9.91
N ALA A 30 8.45 -2.15 10.99
CA ALA A 30 8.84 -0.90 11.64
C ALA A 30 10.36 -0.69 11.54
N ALA A 31 11.04 -1.41 10.65
CA ALA A 31 12.49 -1.47 10.60
C ALA A 31 13.15 -0.24 9.95
N ASP A 32 12.42 0.48 9.10
CA ASP A 32 12.88 1.67 8.39
C ASP A 32 12.53 2.98 9.13
N LYS A 33 12.74 4.12 8.47
CA LYS A 33 12.33 5.44 8.98
C LYS A 33 10.83 5.54 9.26
N TYR A 34 10.02 4.72 8.57
CA TYR A 34 8.57 4.74 8.64
C TYR A 34 7.99 3.32 8.62
N PRO A 35 6.85 3.08 9.30
CA PRO A 35 6.20 1.79 9.29
C PRO A 35 5.58 1.48 7.92
N ARG A 36 5.51 0.19 7.61
CA ARG A 36 5.04 -0.35 6.33
C ARG A 36 4.33 -1.69 6.50
N ILE A 37 3.27 -1.89 5.74
CA ILE A 37 2.55 -3.16 5.59
C ILE A 37 2.63 -3.57 4.13
N SER A 38 2.89 -4.84 3.86
CA SER A 38 2.91 -5.38 2.50
C SER A 38 2.21 -6.71 2.39
N LEU A 39 1.34 -6.81 1.39
CA LEU A 39 0.81 -8.09 0.92
C LEU A 39 1.67 -8.54 -0.25
N ILE A 40 2.24 -9.73 -0.12
CA ILE A 40 3.16 -10.33 -1.08
C ILE A 40 2.44 -11.50 -1.73
N ASN A 41 2.54 -11.59 -3.06
CA ASN A 41 2.14 -12.82 -3.74
C ASN A 41 3.20 -13.90 -3.45
N PRO A 42 2.86 -15.00 -2.75
CA PRO A 42 3.83 -16.02 -2.40
C PRO A 42 4.44 -16.77 -3.60
N ASP A 43 3.79 -16.73 -4.76
CA ASP A 43 4.25 -17.46 -5.96
C ASP A 43 5.42 -16.75 -6.66
N ASP A 44 5.46 -15.42 -6.64
CA ASP A 44 6.53 -14.64 -7.27
C ASP A 44 7.29 -13.72 -6.31
N GLY A 45 6.90 -13.65 -5.04
CA GLY A 45 7.54 -12.83 -4.01
C GLY A 45 7.34 -11.33 -4.22
N HIS A 46 6.54 -10.92 -5.19
CA HIS A 46 6.31 -9.51 -5.49
C HIS A 46 5.13 -8.98 -4.68
N GLU A 47 5.28 -7.72 -4.28
CA GLU A 47 4.24 -7.00 -3.56
C GLU A 47 3.02 -6.77 -4.47
N ARG A 48 1.84 -6.85 -3.87
CA ARG A 48 0.55 -6.55 -4.52
C ARG A 48 -0.15 -5.39 -3.87
N VAL A 49 0.06 -5.22 -2.56
CA VAL A 49 -0.46 -4.08 -1.81
C VAL A 49 0.61 -3.59 -0.87
N VAL A 50 0.79 -2.27 -0.83
CA VAL A 50 1.71 -1.60 0.08
C VAL A 50 0.96 -0.49 0.78
N ILE A 51 1.05 -0.45 2.10
CA ILE A 51 0.57 0.65 2.93
C ILE A 51 1.78 1.18 3.69
N GLY A 52 2.07 2.47 3.57
CA GLY A 52 3.26 3.06 4.14
C GLY A 52 3.02 4.45 4.70
N LEU A 53 3.90 4.84 5.62
CA LEU A 53 4.08 6.24 6.00
C LEU A 53 5.38 6.78 5.41
N SER A 54 5.47 8.10 5.32
CA SER A 54 6.64 8.87 4.90
C SER A 54 6.73 10.15 5.75
N ASP A 55 7.73 10.99 5.49
CA ASP A 55 7.78 12.35 6.07
C ASP A 55 6.65 13.22 5.56
N LYS A 56 6.18 12.94 4.34
CA LYS A 56 5.17 13.75 3.68
C LYS A 56 3.76 13.31 4.04
N GLY A 57 3.56 12.06 4.44
CA GLY A 57 2.25 11.55 4.82
C GLY A 57 2.10 10.06 4.57
N ALA A 58 0.89 9.61 4.25
CA ALA A 58 0.54 8.20 4.13
C ALA A 58 0.21 7.81 2.69
N ASN A 59 0.53 6.58 2.29
CA ASN A 59 0.20 6.05 0.97
C ASN A 59 -0.32 4.62 1.01
N ILE A 60 -1.15 4.29 0.03
CA ILE A 60 -1.59 2.94 -0.32
C ILE A 60 -1.32 2.73 -1.81
N SER A 61 -0.71 1.61 -2.17
CA SER A 61 -0.38 1.27 -3.55
C SER A 61 -0.89 -0.14 -3.88
N LEU A 62 -1.61 -0.28 -4.99
CA LEU A 62 -1.94 -1.57 -5.60
C LEU A 62 -0.99 -1.80 -6.78
N ILE A 63 -0.27 -2.91 -6.73
CA ILE A 63 0.87 -3.20 -7.59
C ILE A 63 0.55 -4.42 -8.44
N ASP A 64 0.79 -4.34 -9.74
CA ASP A 64 0.63 -5.48 -10.63
C ASP A 64 1.78 -6.49 -10.53
N LYS A 65 1.69 -7.57 -11.31
CA LYS A 65 2.71 -8.64 -11.33
C LYS A 65 4.07 -8.18 -11.85
N ASP A 66 4.13 -7.07 -12.58
CA ASP A 66 5.36 -6.52 -13.17
C ASP A 66 5.98 -5.43 -12.28
N GLY A 67 5.39 -5.21 -11.09
CA GLY A 67 5.85 -4.23 -10.11
C GLY A 67 5.35 -2.80 -10.36
N ALA A 68 4.42 -2.60 -11.30
CA ALA A 68 3.86 -1.29 -11.57
C ALA A 68 2.72 -0.97 -10.61
N THR A 69 2.75 0.21 -9.97
CA THR A 69 1.61 0.71 -9.20
C THR A 69 0.50 1.13 -10.16
N LEU A 70 -0.60 0.38 -10.17
CA LEU A 70 -1.76 0.67 -11.01
C LEU A 70 -2.79 1.56 -10.30
N VAL A 71 -2.83 1.49 -8.98
CA VAL A 71 -3.66 2.38 -8.15
C VAL A 71 -2.82 2.91 -7.01
N GLY A 72 -2.78 4.22 -6.86
CA GLY A 72 -2.13 4.89 -5.74
C GLY A 72 -3.12 5.80 -5.05
N ALA A 73 -3.20 5.72 -3.72
CA ALA A 73 -3.85 6.71 -2.89
C ALA A 73 -2.81 7.30 -1.95
N GLY A 74 -2.82 8.61 -1.79
CA GLY A 74 -1.87 9.30 -0.94
C GLY A 74 -2.50 10.52 -0.29
N ILE A 75 -2.07 10.81 0.93
CA ILE A 75 -2.36 12.07 1.62
C ILE A 75 -1.07 12.63 2.17
N ASP A 76 -0.92 13.93 2.10
CA ASP A 76 0.10 14.71 2.78
C ASP A 76 -0.53 15.82 3.62
N GLU A 77 0.30 16.69 4.21
CA GLU A 77 -0.16 17.78 5.07
C GLU A 77 -1.07 18.79 4.35
N VAL A 78 -1.06 18.84 3.02
CA VAL A 78 -1.73 19.89 2.23
C VAL A 78 -2.77 19.33 1.28
N SER A 79 -2.61 18.07 0.88
CA SER A 79 -3.33 17.48 -0.24
C SER A 79 -3.57 15.99 -0.08
N GLY A 80 -4.54 15.50 -0.84
CA GLY A 80 -4.82 14.09 -0.95
C GLY A 80 -5.28 13.74 -2.34
N GLY A 81 -5.06 12.50 -2.75
CA GLY A 81 -5.56 12.05 -4.03
C GLY A 81 -5.48 10.55 -4.26
N ILE A 82 -6.18 10.14 -5.31
CA ILE A 82 -6.22 8.78 -5.82
C ILE A 82 -5.92 8.86 -7.31
N THR A 83 -4.98 8.04 -7.78
CA THR A 83 -4.62 7.88 -9.18
C THR A 83 -4.87 6.44 -9.60
N ILE A 84 -5.45 6.27 -10.77
CA ILE A 84 -5.59 4.97 -11.44
C ILE A 84 -4.91 5.08 -12.79
N VAL A 85 -4.00 4.15 -13.09
CA VAL A 85 -3.31 4.03 -14.36
C VAL A 85 -3.61 2.68 -15.01
N ASP A 86 -3.48 2.60 -16.33
CA ASP A 86 -3.53 1.33 -17.03
C ASP A 86 -2.17 0.60 -17.00
N LYS A 87 -2.14 -0.61 -17.58
CA LYS A 87 -0.92 -1.43 -17.71
C LYS A 87 0.20 -0.78 -18.54
N HIS A 88 -0.11 0.25 -19.31
CA HIS A 88 0.85 1.04 -20.09
C HIS A 88 1.31 2.29 -19.34
N LYS A 89 0.94 2.43 -18.06
CA LYS A 89 1.22 3.58 -17.20
C LYS A 89 0.52 4.87 -17.67
N LYS A 90 -0.52 4.75 -18.49
CA LYS A 90 -1.38 5.88 -18.84
C LYS A 90 -2.34 6.16 -17.70
N THR A 91 -2.38 7.40 -17.21
CA THR A 91 -3.39 7.82 -16.23
C THR A 91 -4.78 7.69 -16.82
N LEU A 92 -5.63 6.87 -16.18
CA LEU A 92 -7.04 6.77 -16.52
C LEU A 92 -7.83 7.85 -15.80
N THR A 93 -7.56 8.01 -14.50
CA THR A 93 -8.16 9.07 -13.69
C THR A 93 -7.24 9.49 -12.55
N THR A 94 -7.38 10.74 -12.15
CA THR A 94 -6.86 11.24 -10.88
C THR A 94 -7.95 12.07 -10.23
N ILE A 95 -8.16 11.82 -8.94
CA ILE A 95 -9.02 12.61 -8.05
C ILE A 95 -8.07 13.20 -7.03
N CYS A 96 -7.91 14.52 -7.01
CA CYS A 96 -7.15 15.17 -5.95
C CYS A 96 -7.91 16.36 -5.35
N SER A 97 -7.59 16.63 -4.09
CA SER A 97 -8.07 17.78 -3.34
C SER A 97 -6.90 18.35 -2.55
N SER A 98 -6.90 19.66 -2.37
CA SER A 98 -5.91 20.34 -1.52
C SER A 98 -6.57 21.49 -0.78
N GLU A 99 -5.99 21.93 0.33
CA GLU A 99 -6.48 23.12 1.04
C GLU A 99 -6.47 24.38 0.16
N ARG A 100 -5.67 24.38 -0.92
CA ARG A 100 -5.57 25.48 -1.88
C ARG A 100 -6.62 25.42 -2.98
N THR A 101 -7.26 24.27 -3.16
CA THR A 101 -8.29 24.03 -4.17
C THR A 101 -9.39 23.20 -3.51
N SER A 102 -10.44 23.88 -3.04
CA SER A 102 -11.65 23.23 -2.52
C SER A 102 -12.37 22.37 -3.57
N ASP A 103 -11.91 22.41 -4.82
CA ASP A 103 -12.44 21.63 -5.94
C ASP A 103 -11.72 20.28 -6.06
N VAL A 104 -12.53 19.23 -6.23
CA VAL A 104 -12.04 17.93 -6.68
C VAL A 104 -11.58 18.10 -8.13
N VAL A 105 -10.27 18.07 -8.36
CA VAL A 105 -9.75 18.01 -9.73
C VAL A 105 -9.86 16.57 -10.19
N GLN A 106 -10.89 16.27 -10.97
CA GLN A 106 -10.99 15.03 -11.72
C GLN A 106 -10.35 15.23 -13.10
N THR A 107 -9.13 14.74 -13.29
CA THR A 107 -8.56 14.65 -14.63
C THR A 107 -8.89 13.30 -15.24
N TYR A 108 -9.64 13.31 -16.34
CA TYR A 108 -9.79 12.15 -17.22
C TYR A 108 -8.82 12.33 -18.39
N SER A 109 -7.90 11.39 -18.59
CA SER A 109 -7.13 11.33 -19.83
C SER A 109 -7.75 10.26 -20.72
N VAL A 110 -8.77 10.67 -21.48
CA VAL A 110 -9.20 9.92 -22.68
C VAL A 110 -8.22 10.25 -23.80
N ASP A 111 -7.77 9.22 -24.52
CA ASP A 111 -7.07 9.44 -25.81
C ASP A 111 -8.04 10.03 -26.82
#